data_AF-A0A2N5W3Z0-F1
#
_entry.id   AF-A0A2N5W3Z0-F1
#
_cell.length_a   1.000
_cell.length_b   1.000
_cell.length_c   1.000
_cell.angle_alpha   90.00
_cell.angle_beta   90.00
_cell.angle_gamma   90.00
#
_symmetry.space_group_name_H-M   'P 1'
#
loop_
_entity.id
_entity.type
_entity.pdbx_description
1 polymer ?
#
loop_
_entity_poly.entity_id
_entity_poly.type
_entity_poly.pdbx_seq_one_letter_code
_entity_poly.pdbx_strand_id
1 'polypeptide(L)'
;MNDSDKISRHNIPILDGENYTAWSSRMKIFLRGKKLFFTCSTGWDETAPEDVKAAYLVANDEAISFIVSRINERCFNEVVDASTIDSANLLWSKISQQYASHSIVNRGRVFMKWSALTYDRDLQSFINNMRSALRDIECLADILHAEQQQEHERSPDCLRFGSRFNFIQCSFPISLKDNSTLQQRPAQSSRKKSYGVSLLPEISAPQIRDQTAKECKR
;
A
#
# COMPACT_ATOMS: atom_id res chain seq x y z
N MET A 1 -21.41 8.63 17.75
CA MET A 1 -20.06 8.08 17.51
C MET A 1 -19.39 7.82 18.85
N ASN A 2 -19.16 6.56 19.24
CA ASN A 2 -18.59 6.24 20.55
C ASN A 2 -17.07 6.54 20.56
N ASP A 3 -16.48 6.95 21.68
CA ASP A 3 -15.06 7.37 21.70
C ASP A 3 -14.08 6.22 21.42
N SER A 4 -14.44 4.99 21.78
CA SER A 4 -13.71 3.76 21.41
C SER A 4 -13.60 3.57 19.89
N ASP A 5 -14.61 4.05 19.14
CA ASP A 5 -14.66 3.92 17.70
C ASP A 5 -13.74 4.91 17.00
N LYS A 6 -13.49 6.06 17.63
CA LYS A 6 -12.52 7.03 17.11
C LYS A 6 -11.11 6.45 17.21
N ILE A 7 -10.74 5.96 18.39
CA ILE A 7 -9.41 5.38 18.66
C ILE A 7 -9.12 4.21 17.71
N SER A 8 -10.09 3.30 17.55
CA SER A 8 -9.92 2.14 16.66
C SER A 8 -9.79 2.53 15.18
N ARG A 9 -10.46 3.61 14.75
CA ARG A 9 -10.35 4.14 13.37
C ARG A 9 -9.02 4.81 13.07
N HIS A 10 -8.39 5.45 14.06
CA HIS A 10 -7.08 6.08 13.88
C HIS A 10 -5.96 5.06 13.57
N ASN A 11 -6.14 3.79 13.94
CA ASN A 11 -5.17 2.72 13.70
C ASN A 11 -5.27 2.08 12.30
N ILE A 12 -6.40 2.29 11.60
CA ILE A 12 -6.59 1.83 10.22
C ILE A 12 -5.95 2.89 9.31
N PRO A 13 -5.04 2.58 8.38
CA PRO A 13 -4.48 3.57 7.45
C PRO A 13 -5.54 4.10 6.47
N ILE A 14 -5.27 5.19 5.75
CA ILE A 14 -6.07 5.61 4.59
C ILE A 14 -5.66 4.72 3.42
N LEU A 15 -6.61 4.11 2.70
CA LEU A 15 -6.31 3.38 1.46
C LEU A 15 -5.77 4.35 0.41
N ASP A 16 -4.56 4.09 -0.08
CA ASP A 16 -3.87 4.90 -1.09
C ASP A 16 -3.57 4.15 -2.39
N GLY A 17 -3.97 2.88 -2.47
CA GLY A 17 -3.74 1.99 -3.59
C GLY A 17 -2.41 1.21 -3.53
N GLU A 18 -1.51 1.55 -2.61
CA GLU A 18 -0.26 0.79 -2.37
C GLU A 18 -0.28 0.00 -1.07
N ASN A 19 -1.11 0.41 -0.11
CA ASN A 19 -1.14 -0.17 1.23
C ASN A 19 -2.32 -1.13 1.46
N TYR A 20 -2.90 -1.67 0.38
CA TYR A 20 -4.13 -2.48 0.43
C TYR A 20 -4.05 -3.64 1.43
N THR A 21 -2.94 -4.39 1.48
CA THR A 21 -2.77 -5.53 2.40
C THR A 21 -2.92 -5.10 3.87
N ALA A 22 -2.25 -4.02 4.24
CA ALA A 22 -2.29 -3.47 5.60
C ALA A 22 -3.65 -2.85 5.91
N TRP A 23 -4.22 -2.11 4.95
CA TRP A 23 -5.54 -1.49 5.06
C TRP A 23 -6.64 -2.54 5.24
N SER A 24 -6.73 -3.51 4.33
CA SER A 24 -7.80 -4.52 4.28
C SER A 24 -7.78 -5.40 5.53
N SER A 25 -6.60 -5.82 5.99
CA SER A 25 -6.45 -6.59 7.22
C SER A 25 -6.98 -5.84 8.44
N ARG A 26 -6.61 -4.56 8.60
CA ARG A 26 -7.04 -3.74 9.75
C ARG A 26 -8.52 -3.37 9.67
N MET A 27 -9.01 -3.02 8.49
CA MET A 27 -10.43 -2.74 8.26
C MET A 27 -11.29 -3.98 8.54
N LYS A 28 -10.88 -5.15 8.08
CA LYS A 28 -11.57 -6.42 8.35
C LYS A 28 -11.64 -6.73 9.84
N ILE A 29 -10.53 -6.56 10.58
CA ILE A 29 -10.51 -6.75 12.04
C ILE A 29 -11.47 -5.75 12.73
N PHE A 30 -11.43 -4.49 12.32
CA PHE A 30 -12.31 -3.45 12.87
C PHE A 30 -13.80 -3.76 12.64
N LEU A 31 -14.19 -4.08 11.40
CA LEU A 31 -15.57 -4.44 11.06
C LEU A 31 -16.03 -5.73 11.76
N ARG A 32 -15.12 -6.70 11.99
CA ARG A 32 -15.42 -7.90 12.79
C ARG A 32 -15.66 -7.56 14.25
N GLY A 33 -14.87 -6.66 14.84
CA GLY A 33 -15.08 -6.17 16.21
C GLY A 33 -16.44 -5.47 16.37
N LYS A 34 -16.96 -4.88 15.29
CA LYS A 34 -18.28 -4.26 15.22
C LYS A 34 -19.42 -5.19 14.79
N LYS A 35 -19.12 -6.46 14.47
CA LYS A 35 -20.07 -7.41 13.88
C LYS A 35 -20.71 -6.90 12.58
N LEU A 36 -20.01 -6.07 11.80
CA LEU A 36 -20.49 -5.53 10.52
C LEU A 36 -19.96 -6.30 9.31
N PHE A 37 -18.84 -7.01 9.45
CA PHE A 37 -18.14 -7.65 8.33
C PHE A 37 -18.98 -8.69 7.55
N PHE A 38 -20.06 -9.21 8.14
CA PHE A 38 -20.97 -10.12 7.43
C PHE A 38 -21.65 -9.42 6.23
N THR A 39 -22.01 -8.14 6.36
CA THR A 39 -22.59 -7.34 5.28
C THR A 39 -21.65 -7.21 4.09
N CYS A 40 -20.34 -7.14 4.34
CA CYS A 40 -19.31 -7.10 3.29
C CYS A 40 -19.07 -8.46 2.62
N SER A 41 -19.37 -9.58 3.29
CA SER A 41 -18.94 -10.92 2.83
C SER A 41 -20.04 -11.71 2.11
N THR A 42 -21.26 -11.67 2.64
CA THR A 42 -22.30 -12.64 2.26
C THR A 42 -23.30 -12.06 1.24
N GLY A 43 -23.25 -10.75 0.98
CA GLY A 43 -24.26 -10.07 0.17
C GLY A 43 -25.61 -9.98 0.89
N TRP A 44 -26.62 -9.50 0.18
CA TRP A 44 -27.99 -9.37 0.66
C TRP A 44 -28.82 -10.57 0.19
N ASP A 45 -29.68 -11.10 1.06
CA ASP A 45 -30.65 -12.13 0.72
C ASP A 45 -32.04 -11.50 0.58
N GLU A 46 -32.52 -11.38 -0.65
CA GLU A 46 -33.82 -10.79 -0.98
C GLU A 46 -35.01 -11.55 -0.36
N THR A 47 -34.81 -12.79 0.06
CA THR A 47 -35.87 -13.63 0.66
C THR A 47 -36.01 -13.46 2.17
N ALA A 48 -35.14 -12.66 2.80
CA ALA A 48 -35.15 -12.43 4.24
C ALA A 48 -36.40 -11.64 4.69
N PRO A 49 -36.90 -11.90 5.92
CA PRO A 49 -38.02 -11.16 6.47
C PRO A 49 -37.68 -9.67 6.69
N GLU A 50 -38.71 -8.82 6.66
CA GLU A 50 -38.55 -7.34 6.59
C GLU A 50 -37.84 -6.75 7.83
N ASP A 51 -37.97 -7.37 9.00
CA ASP A 51 -37.26 -6.98 10.23
C ASP A 51 -35.75 -7.22 10.12
N VAL A 52 -35.35 -8.36 9.55
CA VAL A 52 -33.95 -8.69 9.26
C VAL A 52 -33.38 -7.77 8.18
N LYS A 53 -34.21 -7.39 7.19
CA LYS A 53 -33.84 -6.43 6.15
C LYS A 53 -33.51 -5.06 6.71
N ALA A 54 -34.37 -4.52 7.57
CA ALA A 54 -34.13 -3.21 8.19
C ALA A 54 -32.81 -3.22 9.00
N ALA A 55 -32.57 -4.29 9.77
CA ALA A 55 -31.32 -4.44 10.52
C ALA A 55 -30.09 -4.56 9.60
N TYR A 56 -30.20 -5.28 8.49
CA TYR A 56 -29.14 -5.41 7.49
C TYR A 56 -28.81 -4.05 6.85
N LEU A 57 -29.82 -3.29 6.42
CA LEU A 57 -29.61 -1.99 5.76
C LEU A 57 -28.88 -1.02 6.69
N VAL A 58 -29.25 -0.96 7.96
CA VAL A 58 -28.54 -0.13 8.95
C VAL A 58 -27.08 -0.57 9.10
N ALA A 59 -26.82 -1.88 9.18
CA ALA A 59 -25.47 -2.42 9.27
C ALA A 59 -24.65 -2.19 7.98
N ASN A 60 -25.29 -2.27 6.82
CA ASN A 60 -24.71 -2.01 5.51
C ASN A 60 -24.25 -0.56 5.39
N ASP A 61 -25.12 0.39 5.73
CA ASP A 61 -24.81 1.82 5.67
C ASP A 61 -23.70 2.20 6.66
N GLU A 62 -23.72 1.59 7.86
CA GLU A 62 -22.65 1.77 8.85
C GLU A 62 -21.30 1.24 8.33
N ALA A 63 -21.30 0.06 7.70
CA ALA A 63 -20.10 -0.51 7.09
C ALA A 63 -19.55 0.37 5.96
N ILE A 64 -20.41 0.84 5.05
CA ILE A 64 -20.04 1.76 3.96
C ILE A 64 -19.41 3.03 4.52
N SER A 65 -20.05 3.64 5.52
CA SER A 65 -19.54 4.86 6.18
C SER A 65 -18.12 4.66 6.73
N PHE A 66 -17.86 3.53 7.39
CA PHE A 66 -16.52 3.22 7.89
C PHE A 66 -15.52 2.99 6.76
N ILE A 67 -15.89 2.24 5.73
CA ILE A 67 -15.02 1.97 4.57
C ILE A 67 -14.64 3.28 3.88
N VAL A 68 -15.64 4.07 3.47
CA VAL A 68 -15.46 5.33 2.73
C VAL A 68 -14.62 6.33 3.54
N SER A 69 -14.81 6.40 4.87
CA SER A 69 -14.01 7.30 5.73
C SER A 69 -12.51 6.99 5.76
N ARG A 70 -12.10 5.81 5.30
CA ARG A 70 -10.71 5.35 5.26
C ARG A 70 -10.19 5.12 3.84
N ILE A 71 -10.76 5.78 2.84
CA ILE A 71 -10.32 5.74 1.45
C ILE A 71 -9.93 7.15 1.01
N ASN A 72 -8.83 7.31 0.27
CA ASN A 72 -8.47 8.61 -0.29
C ASN A 72 -9.34 8.96 -1.52
N GLU A 73 -9.33 10.21 -1.93
CA GLU A 73 -10.16 10.69 -3.04
C GLU A 73 -9.91 9.93 -4.35
N ARG A 74 -8.64 9.64 -4.67
CA ARG A 74 -8.28 8.88 -5.86
C ARG A 74 -8.92 7.49 -5.86
N CYS A 75 -8.74 6.73 -4.79
CA CYS A 75 -9.26 5.39 -4.67
C CYS A 75 -10.79 5.40 -4.62
N PHE A 76 -11.39 6.41 -3.99
CA PHE A 76 -12.83 6.61 -3.98
C PHE A 76 -13.40 6.70 -5.40
N ASN A 77 -12.81 7.54 -6.26
CA ASN A 77 -13.27 7.71 -7.64
C ASN A 77 -13.08 6.45 -8.51
N GLU A 78 -12.15 5.56 -8.16
CA GLU A 78 -11.92 4.30 -8.88
C GLU A 78 -12.92 3.21 -8.46
N VAL A 79 -13.36 3.20 -7.19
CA VAL A 79 -14.16 2.12 -6.62
C VAL A 79 -15.64 2.47 -6.41
N VAL A 80 -16.00 3.73 -6.23
CA VAL A 80 -17.39 4.13 -5.94
C VAL A 80 -18.12 4.53 -7.21
N ASP A 81 -19.01 3.65 -7.67
CA ASP A 81 -19.94 3.89 -8.77
C ASP A 81 -21.39 3.81 -8.29
N ALA A 82 -22.33 4.11 -9.20
CA ALA A 82 -23.77 3.99 -8.96
C ALA A 82 -24.22 2.59 -8.51
N SER A 83 -23.46 1.52 -8.82
CA SER A 83 -23.77 0.15 -8.40
C SER A 83 -23.20 -0.23 -7.03
N THR A 84 -22.15 0.46 -6.56
CA THR A 84 -21.46 0.11 -5.31
C THR A 84 -21.81 1.03 -4.15
N ILE A 85 -22.39 2.20 -4.43
CA ILE A 85 -22.67 3.23 -3.43
C ILE A 85 -23.61 2.74 -2.33
N ASP A 86 -24.55 1.84 -2.67
CA ASP A 86 -25.58 1.34 -1.75
C ASP A 86 -25.28 -0.05 -1.16
N SER A 87 -24.18 -0.70 -1.57
CA SER A 87 -23.87 -2.07 -1.15
C SER A 87 -22.46 -2.22 -0.62
N ALA A 88 -22.34 -2.50 0.69
CA ALA A 88 -21.08 -2.77 1.36
C ALA A 88 -20.36 -3.99 0.77
N ASN A 89 -21.11 -5.01 0.34
CA ASN A 89 -20.57 -6.21 -0.30
C ASN A 89 -19.95 -5.90 -1.66
N LEU A 90 -20.68 -5.18 -2.52
CA LEU A 90 -20.18 -4.82 -3.85
C LEU A 90 -19.00 -3.84 -3.74
N LEU A 91 -19.08 -2.86 -2.83
CA LEU A 91 -17.99 -1.94 -2.56
C LEU A 91 -16.73 -2.68 -2.08
N TRP A 92 -16.86 -3.54 -1.07
CA TRP A 92 -15.75 -4.34 -0.55
C TRP A 92 -15.13 -5.20 -1.66
N SER A 93 -15.96 -5.89 -2.43
CA SER A 93 -15.52 -6.76 -3.53
C SER A 93 -14.80 -5.99 -4.62
N LYS A 94 -15.29 -4.80 -5.00
CA LYS A 94 -14.63 -3.96 -6.01
C LYS A 94 -13.30 -3.39 -5.52
N ILE A 95 -13.22 -2.97 -4.25
CA ILE A 95 -11.95 -2.54 -3.64
C ILE A 95 -10.93 -3.70 -3.67
N SER A 96 -11.35 -4.89 -3.26
CA SER A 96 -10.52 -6.09 -3.32
C SER A 96 -10.12 -6.42 -4.76
N GLN A 97 -11.04 -6.36 -5.71
CA GLN A 97 -10.74 -6.65 -7.11
C GLN A 97 -9.76 -5.64 -7.71
N GLN A 98 -9.84 -4.36 -7.35
CA GLN A 98 -8.99 -3.31 -7.89
C GLN A 98 -7.57 -3.35 -7.30
N TYR A 99 -7.46 -3.47 -5.97
CA TYR A 99 -6.19 -3.30 -5.26
C TYR A 99 -5.57 -4.60 -4.76
N ALA A 100 -6.36 -5.66 -4.59
CA ALA A 100 -5.85 -7.02 -4.42
C ALA A 100 -5.64 -7.72 -5.77
N SER A 101 -5.88 -7.04 -6.90
CA SER A 101 -5.94 -7.66 -8.22
C SER A 101 -4.69 -8.47 -8.56
N HIS A 102 -4.93 -9.62 -9.18
CA HIS A 102 -3.90 -10.50 -9.75
C HIS A 102 -3.25 -9.98 -11.01
N SER A 103 -3.58 -8.75 -11.43
CA SER A 103 -3.03 -8.21 -12.65
C SER A 103 -1.51 -8.35 -12.62
N ILE A 104 -0.95 -8.81 -13.74
CA ILE A 104 0.50 -8.96 -13.87
C ILE A 104 1.23 -7.65 -13.56
N VAL A 105 0.55 -6.53 -13.76
CA VAL A 105 0.99 -5.19 -13.38
C VAL A 105 1.09 -5.03 -11.86
N ASN A 106 0.09 -5.44 -11.09
CA ASN A 106 0.13 -5.36 -9.63
C ASN A 106 1.20 -6.29 -9.05
N ARG A 107 1.30 -7.53 -9.56
CA ARG A 107 2.35 -8.48 -9.19
C ARG A 107 3.75 -7.92 -9.48
N GLY A 108 3.92 -7.34 -10.68
CA GLY A 108 5.14 -6.65 -11.07
C GLY A 108 5.46 -5.50 -10.12
N ARG A 109 4.48 -4.67 -9.76
CA ARG A 109 4.67 -3.55 -8.82
C ARG A 109 5.14 -4.02 -7.45
N VAL A 110 4.50 -5.02 -6.86
CA VAL A 110 4.88 -5.58 -5.56
C VAL A 110 6.30 -6.15 -5.60
N PHE A 111 6.62 -6.94 -6.64
CA PHE A 111 7.96 -7.51 -6.80
C PHE A 111 9.03 -6.42 -7.00
N MET A 112 8.77 -5.43 -7.85
CA MET A 112 9.70 -4.32 -8.08
C MET A 112 9.94 -3.52 -6.80
N LYS A 113 8.88 -3.21 -6.03
CA LYS A 113 8.97 -2.53 -4.74
C LYS A 113 9.82 -3.31 -3.74
N TRP A 114 9.63 -4.63 -3.65
CA TRP A 114 10.44 -5.51 -2.82
C TRP A 114 11.91 -5.53 -3.26
N SER A 115 12.18 -5.70 -4.55
CA SER A 115 13.55 -5.78 -5.09
C SER A 115 14.34 -4.47 -4.99
N ALA A 116 13.65 -3.33 -4.91
CA ALA A 116 14.24 -2.01 -4.78
C ALA A 116 14.57 -1.62 -3.33
N LEU A 117 14.25 -2.46 -2.33
CA LEU A 117 14.56 -2.17 -0.94
C LEU A 117 16.08 -2.15 -0.71
N THR A 118 16.60 -1.00 -0.30
CA THR A 118 18.01 -0.82 0.09
C THR A 118 18.13 -0.58 1.59
N TYR A 119 19.21 -1.08 2.18
CA TYR A 119 19.55 -0.80 3.57
C TYR A 119 20.08 0.63 3.71
N ASP A 120 19.41 1.47 4.51
CA ASP A 120 19.82 2.86 4.79
C ASP A 120 20.17 3.06 6.27
N ARG A 121 21.10 2.24 6.79
CA ARG A 121 21.69 2.38 8.14
C ARG A 121 20.73 2.27 9.33
N ASP A 122 19.43 2.15 9.12
CA ASP A 122 18.43 1.76 10.11
C ASP A 122 17.95 0.33 9.88
N LEU A 123 18.44 -0.58 10.72
CA LEU A 123 18.09 -2.00 10.66
C LEU A 123 16.61 -2.25 10.94
N GLN A 124 16.01 -1.51 11.86
CA GLN A 124 14.63 -1.76 12.25
C GLN A 124 13.67 -1.36 11.13
N SER A 125 13.91 -0.20 10.51
CA SER A 125 13.14 0.24 9.34
C SER A 125 13.32 -0.70 8.16
N PHE A 126 14.56 -1.14 7.88
CA PHE A 126 14.80 -2.10 6.79
C PHE A 126 14.05 -3.43 7.01
N ILE A 127 14.13 -4.00 8.22
CA ILE A 127 13.40 -5.23 8.57
C ILE A 127 11.88 -5.04 8.44
N ASN A 128 11.36 -3.90 8.90
CA ASN A 128 9.92 -3.61 8.83
C ASN A 128 9.45 -3.49 7.38
N ASN A 129 10.22 -2.79 6.53
CA ASN A 129 9.94 -2.64 5.10
C ASN A 129 10.00 -4.00 4.38
N MET A 130 11.00 -4.82 4.69
CA MET A 130 11.15 -6.18 4.14
C MET A 130 9.95 -7.05 4.53
N ARG A 131 9.56 -7.07 5.81
CA ARG A 131 8.37 -7.80 6.30
C ARG A 131 7.08 -7.30 5.66
N SER A 132 6.96 -5.99 5.41
CA SER A 132 5.79 -5.44 4.71
C SER A 132 5.73 -5.97 3.28
N ALA A 133 6.83 -5.87 2.54
CA ALA A 133 6.90 -6.32 1.15
C ALA A 133 6.67 -7.84 1.00
N LEU A 134 7.17 -8.65 1.94
CA LEU A 134 6.90 -10.09 1.97
C LEU A 134 5.42 -10.41 2.20
N ARG A 135 4.74 -9.65 3.07
CA ARG A 135 3.28 -9.80 3.27
C ARG A 135 2.49 -9.42 2.03
N ASP A 136 2.93 -8.42 1.29
CA ASP A 136 2.30 -8.06 0.01
C ASP A 136 2.47 -9.18 -1.04
N ILE A 137 3.62 -9.86 -1.05
CA ILE A 137 3.86 -11.04 -1.91
C ILE A 137 3.00 -12.24 -1.48
N GLU A 138 2.94 -12.53 -0.17
CA GLU A 138 2.11 -13.61 0.39
C GLU A 138 0.63 -13.38 0.11
N CYS A 139 0.15 -12.13 0.26
CA CYS A 139 -1.21 -11.76 -0.09
C CYS A 139 -1.56 -12.08 -1.55
N LEU A 140 -0.61 -11.94 -2.49
CA LEU A 140 -0.82 -12.34 -3.88
C LEU A 140 -0.90 -13.87 -4.05
N ALA A 141 -0.20 -14.64 -3.23
CA ALA A 141 -0.21 -16.10 -3.28
C ALA A 141 -1.53 -16.68 -2.74
N ASP A 142 -2.06 -16.16 -1.64
CA ASP A 142 -3.32 -16.61 -1.04
C ASP A 142 -4.50 -16.47 -2.01
N ILE A 143 -4.54 -15.37 -2.78
CA ILE A 143 -5.62 -15.13 -3.73
C ILE A 143 -5.48 -16.08 -4.95
N LEU A 144 -4.27 -16.49 -5.35
CA LEU A 144 -4.05 -17.45 -6.44
C LEU A 144 -4.58 -18.85 -6.09
N HIS A 145 -4.45 -19.25 -4.82
CA HIS A 145 -4.97 -20.53 -4.36
C HIS A 145 -6.51 -20.56 -4.32
N ALA A 146 -7.15 -19.43 -4.03
CA ALA A 146 -8.61 -19.31 -4.04
C ALA A 146 -9.21 -19.40 -5.46
N GLU A 147 -8.50 -18.91 -6.48
CA GLU A 147 -8.98 -18.92 -7.86
C GLU A 147 -8.89 -20.30 -8.53
N GLN A 148 -7.82 -21.08 -8.25
CA GLN A 148 -7.72 -22.47 -8.73
C GLN A 148 -8.86 -23.37 -8.22
N GLN A 149 -9.42 -23.05 -7.06
CA GLN A 149 -10.59 -23.75 -6.52
C GLN A 149 -11.88 -23.36 -7.25
N GLN A 150 -12.04 -22.09 -7.64
CA GLN A 150 -13.20 -21.62 -8.39
C GLN A 150 -13.25 -22.12 -9.85
N GLU A 151 -12.10 -22.26 -10.52
CA GLU A 151 -12.06 -22.84 -11.87
C GLU A 151 -12.38 -24.34 -11.87
N HIS A 152 -11.99 -25.06 -10.81
CA HIS A 152 -12.31 -26.49 -10.65
C HIS A 152 -13.82 -26.74 -10.47
N GLU A 153 -14.53 -25.80 -9.83
CA GLU A 153 -15.99 -25.90 -9.61
C GLU A 153 -16.83 -25.41 -10.81
N ARG A 154 -16.29 -24.54 -11.68
CA ARG A 154 -17.05 -23.97 -12.81
C ARG A 154 -17.14 -24.85 -14.06
N SER A 155 -16.34 -25.90 -14.23
CA SER A 155 -16.52 -26.84 -15.36
C SER A 155 -15.73 -28.14 -15.19
N PRO A 156 -16.38 -29.30 -15.01
CA PRO A 156 -15.70 -30.60 -15.08
C PRO A 156 -15.32 -31.03 -16.51
N ASP A 157 -15.81 -30.35 -17.57
CA ASP A 157 -15.69 -30.82 -18.95
C ASP A 157 -14.63 -30.09 -19.81
N CYS A 158 -13.86 -29.16 -19.24
CA CYS A 158 -12.82 -28.42 -19.97
C CYS A 158 -11.38 -28.78 -19.57
N LEU A 159 -11.07 -30.05 -19.34
CA LEU A 159 -9.67 -30.51 -19.22
C LEU A 159 -9.04 -30.71 -20.61
N ARG A 160 -8.80 -29.62 -21.36
CA ARG A 160 -7.91 -29.68 -22.53
C ARG A 160 -7.41 -28.34 -23.09
N PHE A 161 -6.99 -27.40 -22.26
CA PHE A 161 -6.00 -26.41 -22.72
C PHE A 161 -5.00 -26.12 -21.62
N GLY A 162 -3.87 -26.83 -21.67
CA GLY A 162 -2.71 -26.47 -20.88
C GLY A 162 -2.21 -25.08 -21.29
N SER A 163 -1.76 -24.31 -20.31
CA SER A 163 -0.75 -23.28 -20.55
C SER A 163 0.17 -23.17 -19.37
N ARG A 164 1.41 -23.59 -19.64
CA ARG A 164 2.64 -23.37 -18.92
C ARG A 164 2.67 -21.99 -18.25
N PHE A 165 2.52 -21.95 -16.93
CA PHE A 165 3.15 -20.91 -16.13
C PHE A 165 4.33 -21.54 -15.39
N ASN A 166 5.45 -21.67 -16.11
CA ASN A 166 6.74 -21.84 -15.47
C ASN A 166 6.99 -20.57 -14.67
N PHE A 167 6.91 -20.70 -13.35
CA PHE A 167 7.52 -19.76 -12.42
C PHE A 167 8.96 -19.56 -12.90
N ILE A 168 9.30 -18.33 -13.32
CA ILE A 168 10.69 -18.00 -13.64
C ILE A 168 11.47 -18.28 -12.37
N GLN A 169 12.23 -19.36 -12.40
CA GLN A 169 13.19 -19.73 -11.38
C GLN A 169 14.30 -18.68 -11.49
N CYS A 170 14.10 -17.52 -10.87
CA CYS A 170 15.15 -16.53 -10.67
C CYS A 170 16.16 -17.15 -9.70
N SER A 171 17.10 -17.92 -10.24
CA SER A 171 18.32 -18.30 -9.52
C SER A 171 19.04 -17.01 -9.12
N PHE A 172 19.11 -16.77 -7.81
CA PHE A 172 19.93 -15.69 -7.25
C PHE A 172 21.41 -16.02 -7.41
N PRO A 173 22.23 -15.13 -8.02
CA PRO A 173 23.58 -14.94 -7.55
C PRO A 173 23.53 -13.91 -6.42
N ILE A 174 23.58 -14.37 -5.17
CA ILE A 174 23.98 -13.50 -4.06
C ILE A 174 25.45 -13.18 -4.29
N SER A 175 25.74 -12.12 -5.04
CA SER A 175 27.10 -11.56 -5.11
C SER A 175 27.30 -10.69 -3.88
N LEU A 176 27.67 -11.33 -2.77
CA LEU A 176 28.42 -10.67 -1.71
C LEU A 176 29.75 -10.23 -2.34
N LYS A 177 29.83 -8.97 -2.76
CA LYS A 177 31.12 -8.36 -3.09
C LYS A 177 31.81 -8.04 -1.78
N ASP A 178 32.76 -8.90 -1.43
CA ASP A 178 33.75 -8.64 -0.39
C ASP A 178 34.45 -7.31 -0.65
N ASN A 179 34.31 -6.40 0.30
CA ASN A 179 34.90 -5.08 0.25
C ASN A 179 36.32 -5.17 0.81
N SER A 180 37.24 -5.67 0.00
CA SER A 180 38.68 -5.57 0.26
C SER A 180 39.42 -5.43 -1.06
N THR A 181 39.73 -4.18 -1.44
CA THR A 181 41.03 -3.76 -2.00
C THR A 181 41.03 -2.25 -2.13
N LEU A 182 41.73 -1.60 -1.19
CA LEU A 182 42.35 -0.29 -1.39
C LEU A 182 43.32 -0.41 -2.57
N GLN A 183 43.05 0.31 -3.67
CA GLN A 183 44.11 0.72 -4.58
C GLN A 183 43.79 2.09 -5.18
N GLN A 184 44.68 3.02 -4.84
CA GLN A 184 44.78 4.38 -5.37
C GLN A 184 44.87 4.36 -6.90
N ARG A 185 44.21 5.30 -7.56
CA ARG A 185 44.58 5.74 -8.90
C ARG A 185 44.85 7.24 -8.94
N PRO A 186 45.81 7.68 -9.78
CA PRO A 186 46.45 8.97 -9.64
C PRO A 186 45.75 10.08 -10.42
N ALA A 187 46.10 11.30 -10.04
CA ALA A 187 45.74 12.56 -10.68
C ALA A 187 46.05 12.56 -12.19
N GLN A 188 45.13 13.11 -12.98
CA GLN A 188 45.47 13.66 -14.28
C GLN A 188 44.94 15.08 -14.45
N SER A 189 45.83 15.86 -15.05
CA SER A 189 45.90 17.30 -15.18
C SER A 189 45.30 17.77 -16.50
N SER A 190 44.55 18.87 -16.41
CA SER A 190 44.40 19.98 -17.36
C SER A 190 44.07 19.71 -18.84
N ARG A 191 42.92 20.27 -19.28
CA ARG A 191 42.89 21.10 -20.50
C ARG A 191 41.89 22.25 -20.40
N LYS A 192 42.44 23.45 -20.63
CA LYS A 192 41.83 24.78 -20.65
C LYS A 192 40.80 24.91 -21.77
N LYS A 193 39.70 25.65 -21.53
CA LYS A 193 39.13 26.59 -22.50
C LYS A 193 38.70 27.89 -21.79
N SER A 194 39.31 28.96 -22.27
CA SER A 194 39.09 30.38 -21.97
C SER A 194 37.82 30.89 -22.67
N TYR A 195 37.28 32.03 -22.18
CA TYR A 195 36.41 33.07 -22.74
C TYR A 195 35.28 33.33 -21.71
N GLY A 196 34.96 34.52 -21.23
CA GLY A 196 35.44 35.88 -21.44
C GLY A 196 34.88 36.76 -20.31
N VAL A 197 35.58 37.86 -20.07
CA VAL A 197 35.40 38.83 -18.98
C VAL A 197 34.11 39.63 -19.12
N SER A 198 33.40 39.89 -18.01
CA SER A 198 32.61 41.11 -17.80
C SER A 198 32.49 41.40 -16.29
N LEU A 199 32.73 42.67 -15.95
CA LEU A 199 32.91 43.23 -14.61
C LEU A 199 31.59 43.40 -13.83
N LEU A 200 31.64 43.03 -12.53
CA LEU A 200 31.23 43.75 -11.29
C LEU A 200 30.06 44.79 -11.32
N PRO A 201 29.28 44.95 -10.22
CA PRO A 201 29.85 45.21 -8.88
C PRO A 201 29.22 44.53 -7.66
N GLU A 202 30.03 44.62 -6.60
CA GLU A 202 29.87 44.18 -5.22
C GLU A 202 28.55 44.63 -4.58
N ILE A 203 27.91 43.72 -3.85
CA ILE A 203 26.90 44.05 -2.84
C ILE A 203 27.44 43.62 -1.49
N SER A 204 27.63 44.64 -0.65
CA SER A 204 28.17 44.63 0.70
C SER A 204 27.37 43.73 1.65
N ALA A 205 28.09 42.92 2.42
CA ALA A 205 27.55 42.22 3.59
C ALA A 205 27.39 43.19 4.78
N PRO A 206 26.32 43.10 5.59
CA PRO A 206 26.30 43.72 6.90
C PRO A 206 26.62 42.71 8.02
N GLN A 207 27.75 43.00 8.65
CA GLN A 207 28.07 42.98 10.09
C GLN A 207 27.18 42.16 11.05
N ILE A 208 27.85 41.21 11.68
CA ILE A 208 27.54 40.56 12.95
C ILE A 208 27.30 41.63 14.05
N ARG A 209 26.21 41.50 14.80
CA ARG A 209 26.09 42.08 16.14
C ARG A 209 25.73 41.00 17.14
N ASP A 210 26.67 40.76 18.05
CA ASP A 210 26.45 40.25 19.39
C ASP A 210 25.38 41.07 20.10
N GLN A 211 24.39 40.39 20.71
CA GLN A 211 23.74 40.87 21.91
C GLN A 211 23.71 39.76 22.95
N THR A 212 24.48 40.04 23.99
CA THR A 212 24.59 39.36 25.27
C THR A 212 23.28 39.40 26.06
N ALA A 213 23.01 38.27 26.72
CA ALA A 213 22.49 38.08 28.08
C ALA A 213 21.67 39.21 28.76
N LYS A 214 20.49 38.82 29.25
CA LYS A 214 19.94 38.97 30.62
C LYS A 214 18.42 39.19 30.54
N GLU A 215 17.61 38.29 31.10
CA GLU A 215 16.98 38.56 32.40
C GLU A 215 16.18 37.38 32.93
N CYS A 216 16.19 37.32 34.26
CA CYS A 216 15.62 36.34 35.15
C CYS A 216 14.35 36.94 35.78
N LYS A 217 13.50 36.08 36.39
CA LYS A 217 12.22 36.33 37.11
C LYS A 217 10.98 36.10 36.22
N ARG A 218 9.97 35.35 36.63
CA ARG A 218 9.51 34.96 37.98
C ARG A 218 8.71 33.67 37.90
#